data_AF-B3S325-F1
#
_entry.id   AF-B3S325-F1
#
_cell.length_a   1.000
_cell.length_b   1.000
_cell.length_c   1.000
_cell.angle_alpha   90.00
_cell.angle_beta   90.00
_cell.angle_gamma   90.00
#
_symmetry.space_group_name_H-M   'P 1'
#
loop_
_entity.id
_entity.type
_entity.pdbx_description
1 polymer ?
#
loop_
_entity_poly.entity_id
_entity_poly.type
_entity_poly.pdbx_seq_one_letter_code
_entity_poly.pdbx_strand_id
1 'polypeptide(L)'
;MASFISRMVSNRVLQLEKLNLLQSKPCHSQFRTLLNRVKKANFSSQETIRNAHHTLKDVLNEVDKKLEANVESKHLFLGTCRYYNHKVNDRFVIVNLGDRIAVEDAWSQPQCLIDTALSRDDIEELKKSIPKLTRCASFSVGEVDGYFNSPWQFGYYLQPNFTVFTTLGLQFMMRTIVNEKILFLHNGACKGQSINLAHVDSVRVEVSDDPWSSRNLILKMKDSDELKDIIEDSRINLDAESKRDLASLMIETEWLVTVAAYLSIAATTAANRKVPLQLADVLTTRGNPWVEMRNSAWIKDSNAA
;
A
#
# COMPACT_ATOMS: atom_id res chain seq x y z
N MET A 1 6.26 9.59 -12.85
CA MET A 1 6.68 8.19 -13.17
C MET A 1 6.09 7.18 -12.18
N ALA A 2 6.10 7.41 -10.85
CA ALA A 2 5.40 6.55 -9.87
C ALA A 2 3.86 6.48 -10.08
N SER A 3 3.20 7.58 -10.45
CA SER A 3 1.77 7.59 -10.81
C SER A 3 1.46 6.81 -12.10
N PHE A 4 2.45 6.65 -12.98
CA PHE A 4 2.34 5.87 -14.21
C PHE A 4 2.45 4.37 -13.93
N ILE A 5 3.25 3.99 -12.92
CA ILE A 5 3.39 2.60 -12.49
C ILE A 5 2.19 2.16 -11.62
N SER A 6 1.68 3.02 -10.72
CA SER A 6 0.43 2.77 -9.99
C SER A 6 -0.77 2.64 -10.95
N ARG A 7 -0.87 3.54 -11.96
CA ARG A 7 -1.81 3.37 -13.09
C ARG A 7 -1.55 2.11 -13.92
N MET A 8 -0.29 1.72 -14.14
CA MET A 8 0.01 0.48 -14.85
C MET A 8 -0.38 -0.76 -14.05
N VAL A 9 -0.17 -0.82 -12.74
CA VAL A 9 -0.58 -1.96 -11.92
C VAL A 9 -2.09 -2.04 -11.84
N SER A 10 -2.79 -0.91 -11.64
CA SER A 10 -4.25 -0.86 -11.77
C SER A 10 -4.71 -1.28 -13.18
N ASN A 11 -4.08 -0.78 -14.25
CA ASN A 11 -4.41 -1.17 -15.63
C ASN A 11 -4.02 -2.61 -15.98
N ARG A 12 -2.98 -3.20 -15.36
CA ARG A 12 -2.51 -4.57 -15.60
C ARG A 12 -3.36 -5.58 -14.81
N VAL A 13 -3.74 -5.26 -13.57
CA VAL A 13 -4.77 -6.00 -12.80
C VAL A 13 -6.08 -6.01 -13.59
N LEU A 14 -6.49 -4.86 -14.14
CA LEU A 14 -7.65 -4.75 -15.03
C LEU A 14 -7.49 -5.48 -16.38
N GLN A 15 -6.29 -5.55 -16.96
CA GLN A 15 -6.03 -6.33 -18.18
C GLN A 15 -6.01 -7.84 -17.91
N LEU A 16 -5.55 -8.27 -16.73
CA LEU A 16 -5.56 -9.66 -16.30
C LEU A 16 -6.99 -10.13 -15.98
N GLU A 17 -7.86 -9.24 -15.48
CA GLU A 17 -9.30 -9.51 -15.30
C GLU A 17 -10.07 -9.48 -16.63
N LYS A 18 -9.74 -8.59 -17.58
CA LYS A 18 -10.36 -8.58 -18.92
C LYS A 18 -10.13 -9.87 -19.73
N LEU A 19 -9.13 -10.67 -19.36
CA LEU A 19 -8.92 -12.01 -19.94
C LEU A 19 -9.90 -13.06 -19.41
N ASN A 20 -10.74 -12.74 -18.41
CA ASN A 20 -11.79 -13.61 -17.91
C ASN A 20 -13.08 -12.81 -17.59
N LEU A 21 -13.99 -12.78 -18.58
CA LEU A 21 -15.44 -12.56 -18.46
C LEU A 21 -15.94 -11.12 -18.19
N LEU A 22 -16.48 -10.50 -19.24
CA LEU A 22 -17.43 -9.39 -19.17
C LEU A 22 -18.86 -9.95 -19.12
N GLN A 23 -19.67 -9.49 -18.15
CA GLN A 23 -21.02 -8.92 -18.34
C GLN A 23 -21.80 -8.87 -17.01
N SER A 24 -22.01 -7.70 -16.40
CA SER A 24 -23.33 -7.28 -15.87
C SER A 24 -23.38 -5.76 -15.56
N LYS A 25 -24.59 -5.23 -15.33
CA LYS A 25 -24.98 -3.79 -15.41
C LYS A 25 -24.77 -3.01 -14.09
N PRO A 26 -24.69 -1.65 -14.11
CA PRO A 26 -24.14 -0.87 -12.99
C PRO A 26 -25.15 -0.50 -11.89
N CYS A 27 -24.76 -0.67 -10.62
CA CYS A 27 -25.49 -0.25 -9.42
C CYS A 27 -24.90 1.04 -8.81
N HIS A 28 -25.10 2.19 -9.48
CA HIS A 28 -24.51 3.50 -9.09
C HIS A 28 -25.07 4.12 -7.79
N SER A 29 -26.29 3.76 -7.38
CA SER A 29 -26.97 4.38 -6.24
C SER A 29 -26.48 3.84 -4.89
N GLN A 30 -26.04 2.58 -4.84
CA GLN A 30 -25.54 1.95 -3.61
C GLN A 30 -24.16 2.50 -3.21
N PHE A 31 -23.32 2.89 -4.17
CA PHE A 31 -22.00 3.51 -3.91
C PHE A 31 -22.07 4.85 -3.18
N ARG A 32 -22.95 5.75 -3.65
CA ARG A 32 -23.14 7.06 -2.99
C ARG A 32 -23.68 6.90 -1.58
N THR A 33 -24.53 5.90 -1.37
CA THR A 33 -25.11 5.60 -0.06
C THR A 33 -24.04 5.03 0.88
N LEU A 34 -23.13 4.20 0.37
CA LEU A 34 -22.02 3.65 1.15
C LEU A 34 -20.95 4.71 1.48
N LEU A 35 -20.52 5.52 0.52
CA LEU A 35 -19.63 6.66 0.79
C LEU A 35 -20.21 7.58 1.88
N ASN A 36 -21.53 7.75 1.89
CA ASN A 36 -22.21 8.52 2.93
C ASN A 36 -22.36 7.77 4.26
N ARG A 37 -22.44 6.44 4.27
CA ARG A 37 -22.45 5.61 5.49
C ARG A 37 -21.07 5.54 6.14
N VAL A 38 -20.01 5.37 5.34
CA VAL A 38 -18.62 5.44 5.80
C VAL A 38 -18.28 6.84 6.32
N LYS A 39 -18.80 7.90 5.69
CA LYS A 39 -18.72 9.28 6.22
C LYS A 39 -19.53 9.50 7.52
N LYS A 40 -20.58 8.71 7.76
CA LYS A 40 -21.46 8.80 8.95
C LYS A 40 -21.03 7.92 10.11
N ALA A 41 -20.17 6.92 9.87
CA ALA A 41 -19.53 6.16 10.94
C ALA A 41 -18.54 7.10 11.67
N ASN A 42 -19.05 7.77 12.70
CA ASN A 42 -18.24 8.49 13.67
C ASN A 42 -17.38 7.47 14.42
N PHE A 43 -16.18 7.20 13.92
CA PHE A 43 -15.15 6.51 14.66
C PHE A 43 -14.70 7.42 15.81
N SER A 44 -15.24 7.17 16.99
CA SER A 44 -14.83 7.83 18.23
C SER A 44 -13.63 7.10 18.84
N SER A 45 -12.62 7.88 19.22
CA SER A 45 -11.30 7.53 19.81
C SER A 45 -10.24 7.12 18.78
N GLN A 46 -9.07 7.77 18.67
CA GLN A 46 -8.45 8.92 19.33
C GLN A 46 -7.46 9.56 18.32
N GLU A 47 -7.24 10.87 18.48
CA GLU A 47 -6.54 11.79 17.57
C GLU A 47 -7.21 12.00 16.21
N THR A 48 -8.27 12.81 16.25
CA THR A 48 -8.71 13.68 15.16
C THR A 48 -7.52 14.08 14.30
N ILE A 49 -7.51 13.70 13.01
CA ILE A 49 -6.75 14.44 11.99
C ILE A 49 -7.19 15.88 12.20
N ARG A 50 -6.39 16.67 12.91
CA ARG A 50 -6.76 18.04 13.24
C ARG A 50 -6.99 18.71 11.88
N ASN A 51 -8.20 19.21 11.65
CA ASN A 51 -8.55 20.09 10.54
C ASN A 51 -7.81 21.45 10.66
N ALA A 52 -6.55 21.44 11.09
CA ALA A 52 -5.66 22.54 10.88
C ALA A 52 -5.36 22.54 9.38
N HIS A 53 -5.79 23.59 8.69
CA HIS A 53 -5.27 23.90 7.36
C HIS A 53 -3.78 24.18 7.52
N HIS A 54 -2.97 23.13 7.49
CA HIS A 54 -1.53 23.27 7.45
C HIS A 54 -1.18 23.84 6.08
N THR A 55 -0.42 24.92 6.05
CA THR A 55 0.19 25.37 4.80
C THR A 55 1.38 24.48 4.48
N LEU A 56 1.79 24.44 3.21
CA LEU A 56 3.03 23.80 2.78
C LEU A 56 4.23 24.21 3.66
N LYS A 57 4.30 25.51 4.01
CA LYS A 57 5.36 26.07 4.85
C LYS A 57 5.32 25.52 6.28
N ASP A 58 4.14 25.36 6.86
CA ASP A 58 3.99 24.81 8.21
C ASP A 58 4.47 23.35 8.26
N VAL A 59 4.12 22.56 7.24
CA VAL A 59 4.57 21.17 7.14
C VAL A 59 6.08 21.09 7.00
N LEU A 60 6.69 21.87 6.12
CA LEU A 60 8.15 21.86 5.92
C LEU A 60 8.90 22.27 7.20
N ASN A 61 8.43 23.31 7.89
CA ASN A 61 9.02 23.76 9.15
C ASN A 61 8.93 22.67 10.24
N GLU A 62 7.77 22.01 10.36
CA GLU A 62 7.57 20.96 11.35
C GLU A 62 8.42 19.72 11.04
N VAL A 63 8.53 19.34 9.76
CA VAL A 63 9.44 18.28 9.33
C VAL A 63 10.87 18.62 9.71
N ASP A 64 11.35 19.81 9.36
CA ASP A 64 12.73 20.21 9.65
C ASP A 64 13.01 20.22 11.16
N LYS A 65 12.10 20.80 11.97
CA LYS A 65 12.18 20.78 13.43
C LYS A 65 12.21 19.36 14.02
N LYS A 66 11.36 18.45 13.53
CA LYS A 66 11.37 17.05 13.99
C LYS A 66 12.62 16.30 13.52
N LEU A 67 13.20 16.68 12.39
CA LEU A 67 14.50 16.18 11.98
C LEU A 67 15.62 16.71 12.87
N GLU A 68 15.57 17.95 13.35
CA GLU A 68 16.59 18.49 14.26
C GLU A 68 16.64 17.73 15.60
N ALA A 69 15.49 17.34 16.12
CA ALA A 69 15.41 16.56 17.36
C ALA A 69 15.93 15.12 17.24
N ASN A 70 16.09 14.60 16.02
CA ASN A 70 16.54 13.23 15.75
C ASN A 70 18.01 13.18 15.30
N VAL A 71 18.83 12.38 15.99
CA VAL A 71 20.29 12.29 15.80
C VAL A 71 20.71 11.31 14.69
N GLU A 72 19.89 10.30 14.39
CA GLU A 72 20.21 9.25 13.39
C GLU A 72 19.80 9.65 11.96
N SER A 73 20.42 9.04 10.95
CA SER A 73 20.26 9.45 9.55
C SER A 73 18.88 9.13 8.98
N LYS A 74 18.51 9.91 7.95
CA LYS A 74 17.14 10.40 7.73
C LYS A 74 16.66 10.01 6.35
N HIS A 75 16.45 8.72 6.13
CA HIS A 75 15.68 8.29 4.97
C HIS A 75 14.22 8.70 5.18
N LEU A 76 13.80 9.75 4.49
CA LEU A 76 12.42 10.24 4.56
C LEU A 76 11.56 9.55 3.52
N PHE A 77 10.36 9.17 3.92
CA PHE A 77 9.33 8.65 3.05
C PHE A 77 8.12 9.58 3.07
N LEU A 78 7.62 9.95 1.90
CA LEU A 78 6.32 10.61 1.74
C LEU A 78 5.34 9.61 1.11
N GLY A 79 4.33 9.22 1.86
CA GLY A 79 3.28 8.32 1.43
C GLY A 79 1.96 9.04 1.28
N THR A 80 1.27 8.84 0.16
CA THR A 80 -0.13 9.28 0.02
C THR A 80 -1.08 8.15 0.39
N CYS A 81 -2.09 8.46 1.20
CA CYS A 81 -3.19 7.56 1.51
C CYS A 81 -4.08 7.38 0.27
N ARG A 82 -4.70 6.20 0.13
CA ARG A 82 -5.60 5.96 -0.99
C ARG A 82 -6.98 6.54 -0.72
N TYR A 83 -7.34 7.57 -1.49
CA TYR A 83 -8.70 8.10 -1.51
C TYR A 83 -9.45 7.71 -2.78
N TYR A 84 -10.64 7.16 -2.58
CA TYR A 84 -11.65 7.12 -3.61
C TYR A 84 -12.25 8.51 -3.78
N ASN A 85 -11.67 9.26 -4.73
CA ASN A 85 -12.22 10.45 -5.36
C ASN A 85 -12.75 11.52 -4.37
N HIS A 86 -11.84 12.19 -3.65
CA HIS A 86 -12.19 13.41 -2.90
C HIS A 86 -11.37 14.59 -3.42
N LYS A 87 -12.05 15.57 -4.02
CA LYS A 87 -11.43 16.74 -4.68
C LYS A 87 -10.69 17.71 -3.74
N VAL A 88 -10.73 17.49 -2.42
CA VAL A 88 -10.47 18.58 -1.48
C VAL A 88 -9.19 18.41 -0.67
N ASN A 89 -8.76 17.20 -0.32
CA ASN A 89 -7.48 16.97 0.36
C ASN A 89 -7.04 15.51 0.20
N ASP A 90 -5.78 15.30 -0.16
CA ASP A 90 -5.13 13.98 -0.15
C ASP A 90 -4.39 13.87 1.20
N ARG A 91 -4.86 13.03 2.14
CA ARG A 91 -4.08 12.73 3.35
C ARG A 91 -2.75 12.11 2.93
N PHE A 92 -1.69 12.56 3.56
CA PHE A 92 -0.35 12.06 3.34
C PHE A 92 0.34 11.87 4.69
N VAL A 93 1.38 11.05 4.67
CA VAL A 93 2.22 10.77 5.80
C VAL A 93 3.67 11.04 5.42
N ILE A 94 4.40 11.71 6.30
CA ILE A 94 5.86 11.78 6.23
C ILE A 94 6.42 10.92 7.35
N VAL A 95 7.25 9.96 6.98
CA VAL A 95 7.84 8.98 7.88
C VAL A 95 9.36 9.07 7.79
N ASN A 96 10.04 9.06 8.92
CA ASN A 96 11.47 8.76 8.97
C ASN A 96 11.65 7.24 9.04
N LEU A 97 12.21 6.63 7.99
CA LEU A 97 12.53 5.21 7.94
C LEU A 97 13.89 4.89 8.59
N GLY A 98 14.60 5.91 9.09
CA GLY A 98 15.91 5.75 9.72
C GLY A 98 17.02 5.48 8.71
N ASP A 99 18.08 4.84 9.20
CA ASP A 99 19.27 4.57 8.40
C ASP A 99 19.08 3.41 7.42
N ARG A 100 19.25 3.69 6.13
CA ARG A 100 19.19 2.69 5.06
C ARG A 100 20.49 1.88 4.93
N ILE A 101 21.48 2.18 5.77
CA ILE A 101 22.86 1.74 5.62
C ILE A 101 23.23 0.87 6.83
N ALA A 102 23.17 -0.45 6.67
CA ALA A 102 24.36 -1.32 6.80
C ALA A 102 24.06 -2.77 7.17
N VAL A 103 22.95 -3.10 7.83
CA VAL A 103 22.74 -4.49 8.29
C VAL A 103 21.30 -4.90 8.06
N GLU A 104 21.15 -6.08 7.46
CA GLU A 104 19.87 -6.75 7.18
C GLU A 104 19.01 -6.98 8.43
N ASP A 105 19.53 -6.66 9.63
CA ASP A 105 18.91 -6.92 10.93
C ASP A 105 18.49 -5.68 11.74
N ALA A 106 18.74 -4.45 11.27
CA ALA A 106 18.53 -3.25 12.08
C ALA A 106 17.85 -2.09 11.35
N TRP A 107 16.73 -2.33 10.65
CA TRP A 107 15.81 -1.23 10.34
C TRP A 107 15.14 -0.79 11.64
N SER A 108 15.44 0.44 12.07
CA SER A 108 14.72 1.11 13.16
C SER A 108 13.22 1.17 12.85
N GLN A 109 12.38 1.12 13.89
CA GLN A 109 10.95 1.30 13.73
C GLN A 109 10.65 2.64 13.03
N PRO A 110 9.88 2.64 11.92
CA PRO A 110 9.55 3.86 11.21
C PRO A 110 8.84 4.88 12.11
N GLN A 111 9.33 6.11 12.13
CA GLN A 111 8.77 7.19 12.95
C GLN A 111 7.88 8.10 12.10
N CYS A 112 6.59 8.17 12.43
CA CYS A 112 5.68 9.13 11.83
C CYS A 112 6.07 10.56 12.25
N LEU A 113 6.43 11.40 11.27
CA LEU A 113 6.72 12.81 11.50
C LEU A 113 5.47 13.66 11.28
N ILE A 114 4.72 13.40 10.22
CA ILE A 114 3.51 14.13 9.85
C ILE A 114 2.48 13.12 9.38
N ASP A 115 1.24 13.28 9.82
CA ASP A 115 0.06 12.61 9.27
C ASP A 115 -1.05 13.65 9.21
N THR A 116 -1.27 14.21 8.02
CA THR A 116 -2.20 15.32 7.82
C THR A 116 -2.71 15.35 6.38
N ALA A 117 -3.47 16.38 6.02
CA ALA A 117 -4.06 16.53 4.71
C ALA A 117 -3.59 17.83 4.04
N LEU A 118 -3.29 17.75 2.75
CA LEU A 118 -2.92 18.89 1.91
C LEU A 118 -3.62 18.79 0.55
N SER A 119 -3.60 19.91 -0.19
CA SER A 119 -3.98 19.88 -1.59
C SER A 119 -3.00 19.03 -2.40
N ARG A 120 -3.45 18.46 -3.52
CA ARG A 120 -2.57 17.67 -4.40
C ARG A 120 -1.38 18.50 -4.91
N ASP A 121 -1.61 19.76 -5.25
CA ASP A 121 -0.55 20.65 -5.75
C ASP A 121 0.51 20.91 -4.68
N ASP A 122 0.09 21.09 -3.42
CA ASP A 122 1.01 21.23 -2.29
C ASP A 122 1.80 19.93 -2.02
N ILE A 123 1.17 18.75 -2.18
CA ILE A 123 1.88 17.46 -2.05
C ILE A 123 2.93 17.29 -3.16
N GLU A 124 2.61 17.69 -4.39
CA GLU A 124 3.60 17.68 -5.48
C GLU A 124 4.76 18.64 -5.21
N GLU A 125 4.50 19.78 -4.57
CA GLU A 125 5.56 20.70 -4.17
C GLU A 125 6.36 20.20 -2.95
N LEU A 126 5.72 19.49 -2.01
CA LEU A 126 6.40 18.80 -0.91
C LEU A 126 7.41 17.77 -1.45
N LYS A 127 7.03 16.97 -2.46
CA LYS A 127 7.91 15.98 -3.08
C LYS A 127 9.19 16.61 -3.65
N LYS A 128 9.13 17.87 -4.09
CA LYS A 128 10.30 18.61 -4.60
C LYS A 128 11.08 19.32 -3.49
N SER A 129 10.42 19.66 -2.39
CA SER A 129 10.99 20.48 -1.32
C SER A 129 11.70 19.66 -0.25
N ILE A 130 11.14 18.51 0.16
CA ILE A 130 11.73 17.65 1.20
C ILE A 130 13.17 17.22 0.88
N PRO A 131 13.51 16.78 -0.37
CA PRO A 131 14.89 16.40 -0.71
C PRO A 131 15.91 17.53 -0.60
N LYS A 132 15.45 18.80 -0.57
CA LYS A 132 16.32 19.99 -0.44
C LYS A 132 16.61 20.34 1.02
N LEU A 133 15.95 19.71 1.98
CA LEU A 133 16.23 19.92 3.40
C LEU A 133 17.64 19.41 3.70
N THR A 134 18.47 20.23 4.35
CA THR A 134 19.88 19.93 4.65
C THR A 134 20.08 18.60 5.37
N ARG A 135 19.08 18.19 6.16
CA ARG A 135 19.12 16.96 6.96
C ARG A 135 18.48 15.74 6.27
N CYS A 136 17.92 15.88 5.07
CA CYS A 136 17.38 14.75 4.32
C CYS A 136 18.52 14.02 3.59
N ALA A 137 18.89 12.83 4.08
CA ALA A 137 19.96 12.04 3.47
C ALA A 137 19.49 11.28 2.23
N SER A 138 18.25 10.78 2.28
CA SER A 138 17.60 10.15 1.14
C SER A 138 16.09 10.28 1.24
N PHE A 139 15.41 10.21 0.10
CA PHE A 139 13.99 10.43 0.01
C PHE A 139 13.32 9.37 -0.86
N SER A 140 12.16 8.90 -0.44
CA SER A 140 11.31 7.98 -1.21
C SER A 140 9.86 8.45 -1.18
N VAL A 141 9.15 8.15 -2.25
CA VAL A 141 7.73 8.46 -2.38
C VAL A 141 6.99 7.17 -2.70
N GLY A 142 5.84 6.99 -2.09
CA GLY A 142 5.01 5.83 -2.34
C GLY A 142 3.61 5.98 -1.77
N GLU A 143 3.05 4.86 -1.34
CA GLU A 143 1.68 4.78 -0.85
C GLU A 143 1.65 4.15 0.53
N VAL A 144 0.64 4.51 1.31
CA VAL A 144 0.32 3.89 2.60
C VAL A 144 -1.09 3.32 2.56
N ASP A 145 -1.34 2.35 3.42
CA ASP A 145 -2.65 1.69 3.59
C ASP A 145 -3.69 2.55 4.32
N GLY A 146 -3.35 3.77 4.72
CA GLY A 146 -4.28 4.68 5.40
C GLY A 146 -5.52 4.96 4.54
N TYR A 147 -6.71 4.81 5.14
CA TYR A 147 -8.01 5.11 4.54
C TYR A 147 -8.86 5.91 5.53
N PHE A 148 -9.52 6.97 5.04
CA PHE A 148 -10.29 7.91 5.86
C PHE A 148 -9.50 8.38 7.10
N ASN A 149 -9.99 8.06 8.29
CA ASN A 149 -9.41 8.41 9.59
C ASN A 149 -8.65 7.23 10.24
N SER A 150 -8.57 6.07 9.58
CA SER A 150 -7.86 4.91 10.12
C SER A 150 -6.35 5.19 10.16
N PRO A 151 -5.64 4.88 11.25
CA PRO A 151 -4.19 5.02 11.29
C PRO A 151 -3.55 4.15 10.21
N TRP A 152 -2.51 4.67 9.55
CA TRP A 152 -1.73 3.86 8.63
C TRP A 152 -0.94 2.82 9.43
N GLN A 153 -0.74 1.65 8.83
CA GLN A 153 0.04 0.56 9.39
C GLN A 153 1.13 0.07 8.44
N PHE A 154 0.89 0.16 7.14
CA PHE A 154 1.76 -0.33 6.08
C PHE A 154 2.08 0.78 5.09
N GLY A 155 3.30 0.77 4.58
CA GLY A 155 3.74 1.64 3.51
C GLY A 155 4.59 0.89 2.50
N TYR A 156 4.57 1.33 1.25
CA TYR A 156 5.47 0.80 0.23
C TYR A 156 5.93 1.87 -0.74
N TYR A 157 7.12 1.68 -1.29
CA TYR A 157 7.66 2.49 -2.37
C TYR A 157 8.40 1.62 -3.39
N LEU A 158 8.48 2.08 -4.64
CA LEU A 158 9.06 1.30 -5.74
C LEU A 158 10.50 1.65 -6.06
N GLN A 159 10.97 2.82 -5.63
CA GLN A 159 12.26 3.38 -6.04
C GLN A 159 13.08 3.80 -4.83
N PRO A 160 14.40 3.53 -4.83
CA PRO A 160 15.15 2.82 -5.89
C PRO A 160 14.91 1.30 -5.90
N ASN A 161 14.36 0.74 -4.82
CA ASN A 161 14.03 -0.68 -4.68
C ASN A 161 12.57 -0.80 -4.24
N PHE A 162 11.87 -1.84 -4.72
CA PHE A 162 10.53 -2.13 -4.22
C PHE A 162 10.62 -2.60 -2.77
N THR A 163 10.05 -1.82 -1.86
CA THR A 163 10.20 -2.01 -0.42
C THR A 163 8.83 -1.87 0.24
N VAL A 164 8.53 -2.78 1.17
CA VAL A 164 7.32 -2.76 1.98
C VAL A 164 7.73 -2.73 3.45
N PHE A 165 7.09 -1.88 4.23
CA PHE A 165 7.38 -1.67 5.64
C PHE A 165 6.09 -1.46 6.43
N THR A 166 6.19 -1.62 7.75
CA THR A 166 5.14 -1.32 8.71
C THR A 166 5.60 -0.34 9.76
N THR A 167 4.68 0.11 10.59
CA THR A 167 5.00 0.80 11.86
C THR A 167 5.96 0.02 12.77
N LEU A 168 6.05 -1.31 12.58
CA LEU A 168 6.94 -2.18 13.35
C LEU A 168 8.32 -2.41 12.71
N GLY A 169 8.53 -2.01 11.45
CA GLY A 169 9.81 -2.21 10.76
C GLY A 169 9.69 -2.64 9.30
N LEU A 170 10.82 -3.00 8.71
CA LEU A 170 10.90 -3.50 7.33
C LEU A 170 10.18 -4.86 7.22
N GLN A 171 9.28 -5.02 6.24
CA GLN A 171 8.72 -6.33 5.91
C GLN A 171 9.61 -7.02 4.90
N PHE A 172 9.80 -6.39 3.74
CA PHE A 172 10.70 -6.90 2.71
C PHE A 172 11.29 -5.81 1.82
N MET A 173 12.41 -6.13 1.18
CA MET A 173 13.00 -5.34 0.10
C MET A 173 13.35 -6.22 -1.10
N MET A 174 13.01 -5.78 -2.29
CA MET A 174 13.41 -6.43 -3.55
C MET A 174 14.66 -5.75 -4.11
N ARG A 175 15.70 -6.53 -4.39
CA ARG A 175 16.94 -6.07 -5.02
C ARG A 175 17.26 -6.90 -6.25
N THR A 176 18.09 -6.35 -7.13
CA THR A 176 18.70 -7.13 -8.22
C THR A 176 20.14 -7.44 -7.85
N ILE A 177 20.50 -8.73 -7.81
CA ILE A 177 21.84 -9.22 -7.49
C ILE A 177 22.27 -10.13 -8.63
N VAL A 178 23.39 -9.81 -9.27
CA VAL A 178 23.93 -10.62 -10.40
C VAL A 178 22.84 -10.91 -11.45
N ASN A 179 22.06 -9.88 -11.81
CA ASN A 179 20.91 -9.94 -12.73
C ASN A 179 19.69 -10.77 -12.26
N GLU A 180 19.70 -11.31 -11.04
CA GLU A 180 18.56 -12.00 -10.45
C GLU A 180 17.75 -11.07 -9.56
N LYS A 181 16.42 -11.16 -9.61
CA LYS A 181 15.54 -10.41 -8.70
C LYS A 181 15.32 -11.22 -7.43
N ILE A 182 15.84 -10.71 -6.32
CA ILE A 182 15.80 -11.34 -5.00
C ILE A 182 14.92 -10.52 -4.06
N LEU A 183 14.03 -11.20 -3.36
CA LEU A 183 13.20 -10.66 -2.29
C LEU A 183 13.84 -11.00 -0.94
N PHE A 184 14.22 -9.98 -0.17
CA PHE A 184 14.81 -10.11 1.17
C PHE A 184 13.73 -9.89 2.23
N LEU A 185 13.57 -10.85 3.14
CA LEU A 185 12.53 -10.85 4.16
C LEU A 185 13.12 -10.47 5.52
N HIS A 186 12.62 -9.39 6.10
CA HIS A 186 13.21 -8.78 7.30
C HIS A 186 12.34 -8.93 8.55
N ASN A 187 11.07 -9.33 8.38
CA ASN A 187 10.14 -9.56 9.47
C ASN A 187 9.17 -10.71 9.13
N GLY A 188 8.37 -11.11 10.12
CA GLY A 188 7.40 -12.20 9.99
C GLY A 188 8.03 -13.60 10.06
N ALA A 189 7.23 -14.62 9.72
CA ALA A 189 7.61 -16.02 9.84
C ALA A 189 8.83 -16.40 8.98
N CYS A 190 9.07 -15.67 7.89
CA CYS A 190 10.17 -15.94 6.96
C CYS A 190 11.38 -14.99 7.16
N LYS A 191 11.51 -14.35 8.33
CA LYS A 191 12.64 -13.43 8.62
C LYS A 191 14.01 -14.06 8.31
N GLY A 192 14.88 -13.29 7.67
CA GLY A 192 16.25 -13.68 7.31
C GLY A 192 16.33 -14.55 6.04
N GLN A 193 15.20 -14.89 5.42
CA GLN A 193 15.18 -15.64 4.17
C GLN A 193 15.31 -14.70 2.96
N SER A 194 15.92 -15.22 1.90
CA SER A 194 15.94 -14.60 0.59
C SER A 194 15.24 -15.50 -0.43
N ILE A 195 14.41 -14.91 -1.29
CA ILE A 195 13.63 -15.63 -2.29
C ILE A 195 14.02 -15.12 -3.67
N ASN A 196 14.54 -16.01 -4.52
CA ASN A 196 14.71 -15.72 -5.94
C ASN A 196 13.34 -15.75 -6.62
N LEU A 197 12.93 -14.61 -7.18
CA LEU A 197 11.61 -14.47 -7.80
C LEU A 197 11.44 -15.31 -9.07
N ALA A 198 12.51 -15.78 -9.71
CA ALA A 198 12.43 -16.72 -10.83
C ALA A 198 11.81 -18.08 -10.41
N HIS A 199 11.93 -18.44 -9.13
CA HIS A 199 11.42 -19.68 -8.55
C HIS A 199 10.02 -19.54 -7.92
N VAL A 200 9.33 -18.42 -8.09
CA VAL A 200 7.96 -18.25 -7.58
C VAL A 200 6.96 -18.77 -8.59
N ASP A 201 6.14 -19.77 -8.24
CA ASP A 201 5.08 -20.34 -9.08
C ASP A 201 3.85 -19.43 -9.14
N SER A 202 3.36 -18.95 -7.99
CA SER A 202 2.21 -18.04 -7.90
C SER A 202 2.34 -17.09 -6.71
N VAL A 203 1.71 -15.92 -6.81
CA VAL A 203 1.54 -14.97 -5.70
C VAL A 203 0.08 -15.00 -5.26
N ARG A 204 -0.18 -15.12 -3.96
CA ARG A 204 -1.52 -15.29 -3.41
C ARG A 204 -1.84 -14.24 -2.37
N VAL A 205 -3.07 -13.73 -2.38
CA VAL A 205 -3.65 -12.99 -1.26
C VAL A 205 -4.77 -13.83 -0.69
N GLU A 206 -4.55 -14.32 0.51
CA GLU A 206 -5.52 -15.10 1.28
C GLU A 206 -6.16 -14.23 2.36
N VAL A 207 -7.41 -14.54 2.70
CA VAL A 207 -8.18 -13.84 3.72
C VAL A 207 -8.80 -14.93 4.60
N SER A 208 -8.79 -14.76 5.92
CA SER A 208 -9.47 -15.70 6.82
C SER A 208 -10.97 -15.75 6.56
N ASP A 209 -11.63 -16.80 7.05
CA ASP A 209 -13.10 -16.87 7.02
C ASP A 209 -13.75 -15.66 7.73
N ASP A 210 -15.02 -15.35 7.39
CA ASP A 210 -15.82 -14.30 8.04
C ASP A 210 -15.64 -14.40 9.58
N PRO A 211 -15.08 -13.38 10.24
CA PRO A 211 -15.08 -11.95 9.86
C PRO A 211 -13.85 -11.37 9.12
N TRP A 212 -13.11 -12.16 8.34
CA TRP A 212 -11.98 -11.68 7.52
C TRP A 212 -10.93 -10.88 8.31
N SER A 213 -10.64 -11.37 9.52
CA SER A 213 -9.77 -10.73 10.51
C SER A 213 -8.28 -10.79 10.18
N SER A 214 -7.86 -11.63 9.25
CA SER A 214 -6.47 -11.69 8.78
C SER A 214 -6.42 -11.72 7.26
N ARG A 215 -5.37 -11.08 6.72
CA ARG A 215 -5.05 -11.09 5.29
C ARG A 215 -3.57 -11.39 5.13
N ASN A 216 -3.24 -12.38 4.29
CA ASN A 216 -1.88 -12.85 4.14
C ASN A 216 -1.43 -12.74 2.67
N LEU A 217 -0.18 -12.35 2.47
CA LEU A 217 0.50 -12.41 1.17
C LEU A 217 1.44 -13.60 1.15
N ILE A 218 1.11 -14.58 0.31
CA ILE A 218 1.79 -15.86 0.26
C ILE A 218 2.43 -16.07 -1.12
N LEU A 219 3.63 -16.63 -1.14
CA LEU A 219 4.29 -17.09 -2.35
C LEU A 219 4.27 -18.61 -2.39
N LYS A 220 3.80 -19.19 -3.51
CA LYS A 220 4.02 -20.60 -3.80
C LYS A 220 5.33 -20.75 -4.58
N MET A 221 6.22 -21.61 -4.12
CA MET A 221 7.49 -21.87 -4.80
C MET A 221 7.30 -22.87 -5.96
N LYS A 222 8.15 -22.78 -6.98
CA LYS A 222 8.19 -23.72 -8.10
C LYS A 222 8.78 -25.05 -7.62
N ASP A 223 8.26 -26.15 -8.16
CA ASP A 223 8.75 -27.51 -7.91
C ASP A 223 8.73 -27.90 -6.42
N SER A 224 7.91 -27.22 -5.61
CA SER A 224 7.72 -27.44 -4.19
C SER A 224 6.27 -27.11 -3.81
N ASP A 225 5.70 -27.86 -2.87
CA ASP A 225 4.42 -27.51 -2.24
C ASP A 225 4.59 -26.47 -1.12
N GLU A 226 5.81 -25.97 -0.93
CA GLU A 226 6.12 -24.94 0.06
C GLU A 226 5.42 -23.61 -0.25
N LEU A 227 4.71 -23.11 0.76
CA LEU A 227 4.12 -21.78 0.81
C LEU A 227 4.95 -20.92 1.75
N LYS A 228 5.36 -19.74 1.28
CA LYS A 228 6.07 -18.73 2.08
C LYS A 228 5.12 -17.60 2.42
N ASP A 229 4.81 -17.42 3.69
CA ASP A 229 4.05 -16.26 4.18
C ASP A 229 4.99 -15.06 4.32
N ILE A 230 4.73 -14.01 3.54
CA ILE A 230 5.60 -12.84 3.38
C ILE A 230 5.06 -11.64 4.16
N ILE A 231 3.74 -11.54 4.32
CA ILE A 231 3.08 -10.46 5.07
C ILE A 231 1.84 -11.05 5.72
N GLU A 232 1.73 -10.85 7.04
CA GLU A 232 0.53 -11.10 7.82
C GLU A 232 -0.06 -9.76 8.28
N ASP A 233 -1.27 -9.44 7.82
CA ASP A 233 -2.06 -8.28 8.25
C ASP A 233 -3.19 -8.75 9.17
N SER A 234 -2.91 -8.82 10.46
CA SER A 234 -3.86 -9.17 11.52
C SER A 234 -4.35 -7.90 12.23
N ARG A 235 -5.30 -7.18 11.63
CA ARG A 235 -5.94 -6.04 12.30
C ARG A 235 -7.00 -6.53 13.29
N ILE A 236 -6.85 -6.13 14.55
CA ILE A 236 -7.94 -6.22 15.52
C ILE A 236 -8.97 -5.18 15.11
N ASN A 237 -9.93 -5.58 14.26
CA ASN A 237 -11.06 -4.73 13.92
C ASN A 237 -11.84 -4.45 15.23
N LEU A 238 -11.85 -3.20 15.66
CA LEU A 238 -12.40 -2.81 16.97
C LEU A 238 -13.95 -2.87 16.99
N ASP A 239 -14.61 -2.81 15.83
CA ASP A 239 -16.07 -2.76 15.75
C ASP A 239 -16.68 -3.98 15.04
N ALA A 240 -17.51 -4.74 15.76
CA ALA A 240 -18.12 -5.99 15.27
C ALA A 240 -19.06 -5.84 14.05
N GLU A 241 -19.64 -4.66 13.82
CA GLU A 241 -20.51 -4.41 12.66
C GLU A 241 -19.73 -4.09 11.38
N SER A 242 -18.56 -3.44 11.49
CA SER A 242 -17.68 -3.14 10.34
C SER A 242 -17.00 -4.40 9.77
N LYS A 243 -16.90 -5.45 10.59
CA LYS A 243 -16.24 -6.73 10.30
C LYS A 243 -16.85 -7.56 9.16
N ARG A 244 -18.12 -7.30 8.81
CA ARG A 244 -18.85 -8.09 7.79
C ARG A 244 -19.15 -7.33 6.50
N ASP A 245 -18.53 -6.16 6.31
CA ASP A 245 -18.72 -5.40 5.09
C ASP A 245 -17.63 -5.72 4.06
N LEU A 246 -18.03 -6.38 2.96
CA LEU A 246 -17.18 -6.65 1.80
C LEU A 246 -16.58 -5.37 1.20
N ALA A 247 -17.22 -4.21 1.34
CA ALA A 247 -16.66 -2.96 0.89
C ALA A 247 -15.48 -2.53 1.77
N SER A 248 -15.62 -2.62 3.10
CA SER A 248 -14.54 -2.35 4.05
C SER A 248 -13.37 -3.31 3.81
N LEU A 249 -13.64 -4.61 3.64
CA LEU A 249 -12.61 -5.60 3.31
C LEU A 249 -11.83 -5.22 2.05
N MET A 250 -12.53 -4.83 0.98
CA MET A 250 -11.90 -4.41 -0.28
C MET A 250 -10.99 -3.20 -0.05
N ILE A 251 -11.46 -2.17 0.66
CA ILE A 251 -10.71 -0.94 0.91
C ILE A 251 -9.46 -1.24 1.75
N GLU A 252 -9.63 -2.01 2.83
CA GLU A 252 -8.57 -2.33 3.77
C GLU A 252 -7.51 -3.26 3.18
N THR A 253 -7.87 -4.11 2.22
CA THR A 253 -6.96 -5.08 1.60
C THR A 253 -6.34 -4.56 0.29
N GLU A 254 -6.75 -3.39 -0.17
CA GLU A 254 -6.38 -2.89 -1.50
C GLU A 254 -4.87 -2.70 -1.68
N TRP A 255 -4.21 -2.20 -0.62
CA TRP A 255 -2.77 -2.01 -0.59
C TRP A 255 -2.05 -3.36 -0.76
N LEU A 256 -2.52 -4.40 -0.06
CA LEU A 256 -1.94 -5.74 -0.08
C LEU A 256 -2.10 -6.39 -1.46
N VAL A 257 -3.28 -6.27 -2.07
CA VAL A 257 -3.54 -6.71 -3.45
C VAL A 257 -2.60 -6.01 -4.43
N THR A 258 -2.30 -4.73 -4.20
CA THR A 258 -1.38 -3.97 -5.06
C THR A 258 0.05 -4.44 -4.90
N VAL A 259 0.51 -4.62 -3.66
CA VAL A 259 1.83 -5.20 -3.36
C VAL A 259 1.98 -6.58 -4.00
N ALA A 260 0.96 -7.43 -3.89
CA ALA A 260 0.91 -8.75 -4.51
C ALA A 260 0.99 -8.68 -6.04
N ALA A 261 0.27 -7.74 -6.67
CA ALA A 261 0.34 -7.52 -8.10
C ALA A 261 1.73 -7.07 -8.56
N TYR A 262 2.40 -6.19 -7.81
CA TYR A 262 3.78 -5.81 -8.08
C TYR A 262 4.74 -7.01 -8.01
N LEU A 263 4.62 -7.85 -6.98
CA LEU A 263 5.42 -9.07 -6.86
C LEU A 263 5.15 -10.04 -8.02
N SER A 264 3.89 -10.25 -8.41
CA SER A 264 3.53 -11.11 -9.53
C SER A 264 4.14 -10.63 -10.86
N ILE A 265 4.12 -9.31 -11.11
CA ILE A 265 4.77 -8.72 -12.29
C ILE A 265 6.29 -8.88 -12.22
N ALA A 266 6.89 -8.63 -11.05
CA ALA A 266 8.32 -8.77 -10.86
C ALA A 266 8.80 -10.20 -11.05
N ALA A 267 8.07 -11.18 -10.49
CA ALA A 267 8.33 -12.60 -10.66
C ALA A 267 8.10 -13.08 -12.10
N THR A 268 7.03 -12.62 -12.75
CA THR A 268 6.80 -12.89 -14.19
C THR A 268 7.99 -12.43 -15.03
N THR A 269 8.50 -11.23 -14.74
CA THR A 269 9.67 -10.67 -15.45
C THR A 269 10.94 -11.47 -15.15
N ALA A 270 11.17 -11.84 -13.89
CA ALA A 270 12.36 -12.59 -13.47
C ALA A 270 12.37 -14.03 -14.03
N ALA A 271 11.22 -14.68 -14.05
CA ALA A 271 11.08 -16.07 -14.48
C ALA A 271 10.91 -16.24 -16.01
N ASN A 272 10.73 -15.13 -16.74
CA ASN A 272 10.36 -15.13 -18.16
C ASN A 272 9.16 -16.06 -18.47
N ARG A 273 8.18 -16.11 -17.57
CA ARG A 273 6.93 -16.88 -17.70
C ARG A 273 5.82 -16.21 -16.90
N LYS A 274 4.57 -16.53 -17.18
CA LYS A 274 3.43 -16.03 -16.39
C LYS A 274 3.49 -16.59 -14.96
N VAL A 275 3.56 -15.71 -13.96
CA VAL A 275 3.38 -16.02 -12.54
C VAL A 275 2.03 -15.45 -12.10
N PRO A 276 0.98 -16.27 -11.97
CA PRO A 276 -0.36 -15.78 -11.67
C PRO A 276 -0.45 -15.11 -10.30
N LEU A 277 -1.25 -14.04 -10.24
CA LEU A 277 -1.80 -13.48 -9.00
C LEU A 277 -3.12 -14.21 -8.71
N GLN A 278 -3.23 -14.80 -7.53
CA GLN A 278 -4.43 -15.48 -7.05
C GLN A 278 -4.97 -14.68 -5.86
N LEU A 279 -6.26 -14.37 -5.89
CA LEU A 279 -6.93 -13.62 -4.83
C LEU A 279 -8.03 -14.49 -4.24
N ALA A 280 -8.24 -14.40 -2.93
CA ALA A 280 -9.43 -14.94 -2.29
C ALA A 280 -10.70 -14.46 -3.00
N ASP A 281 -11.72 -15.31 -3.11
CA ASP A 281 -12.93 -15.01 -3.90
C ASP A 281 -13.60 -13.69 -3.48
N VAL A 282 -13.62 -13.37 -2.18
CA VAL A 282 -14.15 -12.13 -1.60
C VAL A 282 -13.37 -10.86 -1.97
N LEU A 283 -12.21 -11.00 -2.62
CA LEU A 283 -11.42 -9.90 -3.19
C LEU A 283 -11.54 -9.81 -4.72
N THR A 284 -12.35 -10.68 -5.34
CA THR A 284 -12.58 -10.70 -6.79
C THR A 284 -13.92 -10.07 -7.15
N THR A 285 -14.09 -9.66 -8.41
CA THR A 285 -15.38 -9.18 -8.93
C THR A 285 -16.48 -10.23 -8.84
N ARG A 286 -16.13 -11.52 -8.87
CA ARG A 286 -17.08 -12.64 -8.76
C ARG A 286 -17.64 -12.78 -7.35
N GLY A 287 -16.79 -12.64 -6.33
CA GLY A 287 -17.20 -12.79 -4.92
C GLY A 287 -17.53 -11.47 -4.22
N ASN A 288 -17.21 -10.32 -4.81
CA ASN A 288 -17.42 -9.02 -4.20
C ASN A 288 -17.84 -7.95 -5.23
N PRO A 289 -19.12 -7.52 -5.24
CA PRO A 289 -19.62 -6.53 -6.21
C PRO A 289 -18.99 -5.15 -6.03
N TRP A 290 -18.43 -4.84 -4.86
CA TRP A 290 -17.72 -3.58 -4.63
C TRP A 290 -16.44 -3.49 -5.44
N VAL A 291 -15.77 -4.62 -5.67
CA VAL A 291 -14.57 -4.71 -6.51
C VAL A 291 -14.90 -4.34 -7.96
N GLU A 292 -15.98 -4.91 -8.51
CA GLU A 292 -16.42 -4.62 -9.88
C GLU A 292 -16.76 -3.14 -10.05
N MET A 293 -17.48 -2.58 -9.08
CA MET A 293 -17.87 -1.18 -9.12
C MET A 293 -16.68 -0.23 -9.00
N ARG A 294 -15.73 -0.54 -8.12
CA ARG A 294 -14.47 0.20 -7.98
C ARG A 294 -13.67 0.18 -9.29
N ASN A 295 -13.51 -1.00 -9.88
CA ASN A 295 -12.82 -1.18 -11.15
C ASN A 295 -13.48 -0.38 -12.27
N SER A 296 -14.81 -0.38 -12.31
CA SER A 296 -15.60 0.39 -13.27
C SER A 296 -15.43 1.91 -13.12
N ALA A 297 -15.30 2.42 -11.88
CA ALA A 297 -15.05 3.84 -11.64
C ALA A 297 -13.68 4.27 -12.16
N TRP A 298 -12.64 3.48 -11.89
CA TRP A 298 -11.27 3.76 -12.36
C TRP A 298 -11.14 3.71 -13.88
N ILE A 299 -11.81 2.77 -14.54
CA ILE A 299 -11.80 2.68 -16.02
C ILE A 299 -12.39 3.94 -16.65
N LYS A 300 -13.49 4.46 -16.08
CA LYS A 300 -14.14 5.67 -16.60
C LYS A 300 -13.25 6.90 -16.47
N ASP A 301 -12.57 7.05 -15.35
CA ASP A 301 -11.64 8.17 -15.12
C ASP A 301 -10.38 8.07 -15.99
N SER A 302 -9.93 6.85 -16.32
CA SER A 302 -8.77 6.64 -17.20
C SER A 302 -9.04 6.95 -18.67
N ASN A 303 -10.30 6.90 -19.09
CA ASN A 303 -10.74 7.26 -20.44
C ASN A 303 -11.16 8.74 -20.55
N ALA A 304 -11.20 9.47 -19.43
CA ALA A 304 -11.53 10.89 -19.37
C ALA A 304 -10.30 11.80 -19.22
N ALA A 305 -9.10 11.21 -19.17
CA ALA A 305 -7.80 11.88 -19.10
C ALA A 305 -7.02 11.64 -20.40
#